data_AF-A0A838YXW8-F1
#
_entry.id   AF-A0A838YXW8-F1
#
_cell.length_a   1.000
_cell.length_b   1.000
_cell.length_c   1.000
_cell.angle_alpha   90.00
_cell.angle_beta   90.00
_cell.angle_gamma   90.00
#
_symmetry.space_group_name_H-M   'P 1'
#
loop_
_entity.id
_entity.type
_entity.pdbx_description
1 polymer ?
#
loop_
_entity_poly.entity_id
_entity_poly.type
_entity_poly.pdbx_seq_one_letter_code
_entity_poly.pdbx_strand_id
1 'polypeptide(L)'
;MSLKAKIIQALKAKHKNKGFGEKAFDAVATFLDATVTEETEIDTAIEGVEGLLTGFQGDADARINTAIAKAKTEKDKEEKGKGGDDTEKVKTPPNEDVPEWAKGMIELNKTLLSKVEALEKGKTTDTRKTELEAILKDTPESFRNMKLKDFGRMVFKDDTEFDAYKTELQEGLEGMKDMFGGSQSSESKTPKPVMAQKDKSGVSSDTQAYIEAQKAANEGKTPAIGKQIF
;
A
#
# COMPACT_ATOMS: atom_id res chain seq x y z
N MET A 1 -8.62 21.70 28.31
CA MET A 1 -8.51 20.24 28.54
C MET A 1 -7.83 19.63 27.33
N SER A 2 -6.91 18.68 27.52
CA SER A 2 -6.33 17.90 26.41
C SER A 2 -7.35 16.90 25.86
N LEU A 3 -7.12 16.41 24.64
CA LEU A 3 -7.97 15.39 24.00
C LEU A 3 -8.06 14.12 24.86
N LYS A 4 -6.91 13.61 25.31
CA LYS A 4 -6.81 12.56 26.33
C LYS A 4 -7.69 12.80 27.56
N ALA A 5 -7.70 14.02 28.10
CA ALA A 5 -8.53 14.33 29.27
C ALA A 5 -10.04 14.26 28.95
N LYS A 6 -10.44 14.66 27.74
CA LYS A 6 -11.82 14.52 27.25
C LYS A 6 -12.20 13.05 27.04
N ILE A 7 -11.30 12.23 26.49
CA ILE A 7 -11.46 10.78 26.35
C ILE A 7 -11.65 10.13 27.72
N ILE A 8 -10.81 10.44 28.71
CA ILE A 8 -10.95 9.91 30.08
C ILE A 8 -12.31 10.31 30.68
N GLN A 9 -12.73 11.56 30.50
CA GLN A 9 -14.01 12.03 31.03
C GLN A 9 -15.19 11.29 30.40
N ALA A 10 -15.19 11.11 29.08
CA ALA A 10 -16.21 10.37 28.35
C ALA A 10 -16.22 8.87 28.72
N LEU A 11 -15.04 8.23 28.81
CA LEU A 11 -14.89 6.84 29.28
C LEU A 11 -15.45 6.65 30.69
N LYS A 12 -15.07 7.53 31.62
CA LYS A 12 -15.57 7.50 33.00
C LYS A 12 -17.08 7.70 33.03
N ALA A 13 -17.63 8.60 32.22
CA ALA A 13 -19.07 8.83 32.17
C ALA A 13 -19.84 7.60 31.65
N LYS A 14 -19.37 6.99 30.55
CA LYS A 14 -20.05 5.86 29.88
C LYS A 14 -19.89 4.54 30.66
N HIS A 15 -18.74 4.33 31.31
CA HIS A 15 -18.42 3.07 32.00
C HIS A 15 -18.25 3.20 33.52
N LYS A 16 -18.76 4.26 34.14
CA LYS A 16 -18.75 4.46 35.61
C LYS A 16 -19.26 3.24 36.39
N ASN A 17 -20.28 2.57 35.85
CA ASN A 17 -20.99 1.50 36.53
C ASN A 17 -20.31 0.13 36.37
N LYS A 18 -19.21 0.07 35.62
CA LYS A 18 -18.51 -1.18 35.27
C LYS A 18 -17.39 -1.54 36.24
N GLY A 19 -17.16 -0.75 37.28
CA GLY A 19 -16.21 -1.07 38.36
C GLY A 19 -14.72 -0.92 38.02
N PHE A 20 -14.38 -0.28 36.90
CA PHE A 20 -12.98 -0.06 36.52
C PHE A 20 -12.28 0.95 37.44
N GLY A 21 -11.02 0.68 37.77
CA GLY A 21 -10.16 1.63 38.48
C GLY A 21 -9.55 2.69 37.55
N GLU A 22 -9.01 3.77 38.12
CA GLU A 22 -8.46 4.90 37.34
C GLU A 22 -7.35 4.48 36.37
N LYS A 23 -6.49 3.53 36.76
CA LYS A 23 -5.43 3.00 35.88
C LYS A 23 -5.96 2.34 34.62
N ALA A 24 -7.13 1.69 34.69
CA ALA A 24 -7.74 1.07 33.52
C ALA A 24 -8.28 2.13 32.56
N PHE A 25 -8.91 3.18 33.09
CA PHE A 25 -9.34 4.33 32.29
C PHE A 25 -8.15 5.06 31.64
N ASP A 26 -7.06 5.27 32.37
CA ASP A 26 -5.84 5.90 31.82
C ASP A 26 -5.18 5.06 30.73
N ALA A 27 -5.16 3.73 30.88
CA ALA A 27 -4.61 2.83 29.86
C ALA A 27 -5.44 2.87 28.58
N VAL A 28 -6.77 2.77 28.68
CA VAL A 28 -7.68 2.84 27.52
C VAL A 28 -7.62 4.22 26.88
N ALA A 29 -7.58 5.29 27.67
CA ALA A 29 -7.42 6.63 27.14
C ALA A 29 -6.08 6.83 26.44
N THR A 30 -4.99 6.26 26.94
CA THR A 30 -3.68 6.30 26.25
C THR A 30 -3.72 5.56 24.93
N PHE A 31 -4.43 4.43 24.87
CA PHE A 31 -4.63 3.67 23.63
C PHE A 31 -5.47 4.46 22.61
N LEU A 32 -6.55 5.09 23.05
CA LEU A 32 -7.43 5.89 22.19
C LEU A 32 -6.79 7.23 21.77
N ASP A 33 -5.97 7.85 22.60
CA ASP A 33 -5.27 9.11 22.29
C ASP A 33 -4.24 8.96 21.14
N ALA A 34 -3.83 7.73 20.81
CA ALA A 34 -2.97 7.45 19.67
C ALA A 34 -3.70 7.40 18.33
N THR A 35 -5.03 7.22 18.34
CA THR A 35 -5.84 6.99 17.13
C THR A 35 -6.96 8.02 16.94
N VAL A 36 -7.48 8.57 18.03
CA VAL A 36 -8.50 9.62 18.03
C VAL A 36 -7.79 10.95 17.84
N THR A 37 -8.11 11.64 16.75
CA THR A 37 -7.50 12.95 16.43
C THR A 37 -8.48 14.10 16.62
N GLU A 38 -9.79 13.82 16.55
CA GLU A 38 -10.84 14.80 16.74
C GLU A 38 -11.80 14.44 17.87
N GLU A 39 -12.38 15.46 18.50
CA GLU A 39 -13.32 15.27 19.62
C GLU A 39 -14.60 14.55 19.21
N THR A 40 -15.01 14.67 17.94
CA THR A 40 -16.19 14.01 17.38
C THR A 40 -16.02 12.50 17.26
N GLU A 41 -14.78 12.00 17.24
CA GLU A 41 -14.48 10.57 17.12
C GLU A 41 -14.47 9.85 18.48
N ILE A 42 -14.44 10.61 19.59
CA ILE A 42 -14.29 10.07 20.95
C ILE A 42 -15.40 9.07 21.27
N ASP A 43 -16.67 9.40 20.99
CA ASP A 43 -17.80 8.54 21.34
C ASP A 43 -17.78 7.21 20.56
N THR A 44 -17.48 7.26 19.26
CA THR A 44 -17.33 6.08 18.40
C THR A 44 -16.13 5.23 18.80
N ALA A 45 -15.01 5.86 19.16
CA ALA A 45 -13.82 5.17 19.62
C ALA A 45 -14.04 4.47 20.97
N ILE A 46 -14.80 5.09 21.88
CA ILE A 46 -15.22 4.48 23.14
C ILE A 46 -16.14 3.28 22.91
N GLU A 47 -17.07 3.37 21.95
CA GLU A 47 -17.92 2.23 21.56
C GLU A 47 -17.10 1.07 21.01
N GLY A 48 -16.07 1.37 20.21
CA GLY A 48 -15.15 0.36 19.68
C GLY A 48 -14.42 -0.46 20.76
N VAL A 49 -14.17 0.12 21.93
CA VAL A 49 -13.49 -0.56 23.06
C VAL A 49 -14.47 -1.13 24.10
N GLU A 50 -15.78 -0.92 23.94
CA GLU A 50 -16.79 -1.36 24.91
C GLU A 50 -16.85 -2.88 25.09
N GLY A 51 -16.69 -3.63 23.98
CA GLY A 51 -16.60 -5.09 24.02
C GLY A 51 -15.40 -5.58 24.83
N LEU A 52 -14.25 -4.92 24.67
CA LEU A 52 -13.02 -5.23 25.40
C LEU A 52 -13.18 -4.95 26.91
N LEU A 53 -13.72 -3.78 27.24
CA LEU A 53 -14.02 -3.41 28.63
C LEU A 53 -14.99 -4.42 29.26
N THR A 54 -16.10 -4.75 28.60
CA THR A 54 -17.08 -5.70 29.12
C THR A 54 -16.49 -7.11 29.32
N GLY A 55 -15.60 -7.56 28.43
CA GLY A 55 -14.85 -8.80 28.61
C GLY A 55 -13.95 -8.78 29.86
N PHE A 56 -13.20 -7.70 30.08
CA PHE A 56 -12.38 -7.56 31.29
C PHE A 56 -13.19 -7.53 32.57
N GLN A 57 -14.37 -6.90 32.54
CA GLN A 57 -15.29 -6.93 33.68
C GLN A 57 -15.74 -8.38 33.97
N GLY A 58 -16.14 -9.12 32.93
CA GLY A 58 -16.56 -10.52 33.08
C GLY A 58 -15.49 -11.42 33.71
N ASP A 59 -14.22 -11.23 33.35
CA ASP A 59 -13.10 -11.98 33.95
C ASP A 59 -12.85 -11.61 35.41
N ALA A 60 -12.87 -10.30 35.71
CA ALA A 60 -12.70 -9.83 37.07
C ALA A 60 -13.82 -10.37 37.98
N ASP A 61 -15.07 -10.30 37.52
CA ASP A 61 -16.23 -10.82 38.24
C ASP A 61 -16.15 -12.34 38.42
N ALA A 62 -15.70 -13.09 37.39
CA ALA A 62 -15.50 -14.54 37.49
C ALA A 62 -14.43 -14.91 38.52
N ARG A 63 -13.30 -14.18 38.57
CA ARG A 63 -12.23 -14.40 39.56
C ARG A 63 -12.70 -14.10 40.97
N ILE A 64 -13.44 -13.01 41.16
CA ILE A 64 -14.02 -12.62 42.45
C ILE A 64 -15.01 -13.70 42.90
N ASN A 65 -15.95 -14.12 42.04
CA ASN A 65 -16.91 -15.15 42.37
C ASN A 65 -16.24 -16.49 42.70
N THR A 66 -15.19 -16.85 41.96
CA THR A 66 -14.39 -18.05 42.27
C THR A 66 -13.69 -17.94 43.62
N ALA A 67 -13.11 -16.79 43.95
CA ALA A 67 -12.47 -16.56 45.24
C ALA A 67 -13.48 -16.58 46.40
N ILE A 68 -14.67 -15.98 46.22
CA ILE A 68 -15.75 -16.02 47.20
C ILE A 68 -16.27 -17.45 47.39
N ALA A 69 -16.46 -18.20 46.31
CA ALA A 69 -16.90 -19.59 46.38
C ALA A 69 -15.89 -20.44 47.17
N LYS A 70 -14.58 -20.28 46.88
CA LYS A 70 -13.49 -20.92 47.64
C LYS A 70 -13.52 -20.52 49.12
N ALA A 71 -13.60 -19.22 49.42
CA ALA A 71 -13.64 -18.75 50.81
C ALA A 71 -14.85 -19.27 51.59
N LYS A 72 -16.02 -19.40 50.94
CA LYS A 72 -17.21 -20.02 51.55
C LYS A 72 -17.05 -21.52 51.77
N THR A 73 -16.44 -22.25 50.83
CA THR A 73 -16.18 -23.68 51.00
C THR A 73 -15.15 -23.95 52.11
N GLU A 74 -14.14 -23.10 52.26
CA GLU A 74 -13.17 -23.20 53.35
C GLU A 74 -13.81 -22.85 54.72
N LYS A 75 -14.68 -21.83 54.78
CA LYS A 75 -15.45 -21.53 56.01
C LYS A 75 -16.45 -22.63 56.41
N ASP A 76 -17.17 -23.21 55.44
CA ASP A 76 -18.10 -24.32 55.70
C ASP A 76 -17.34 -25.60 56.15
N LYS A 77 -16.09 -25.77 55.72
CA LYS A 77 -15.19 -26.83 56.22
C LYS A 77 -14.68 -26.54 57.64
N GLU A 78 -14.35 -25.30 57.98
CA GLU A 78 -13.97 -24.91 59.34
C GLU A 78 -15.14 -25.05 60.33
N GLU A 79 -16.39 -24.78 59.92
CA GLU A 79 -17.57 -24.96 60.78
C GLU A 79 -18.03 -26.43 60.89
N LYS A 80 -17.70 -27.31 59.94
CA LYS A 80 -18.06 -28.76 59.98
C LYS A 80 -16.93 -29.71 60.38
N GLY A 81 -15.71 -29.21 60.58
CA GLY A 81 -14.50 -30.02 60.79
C GLY A 81 -14.12 -30.28 62.25
N LYS A 82 -15.01 -30.85 63.06
CA LYS A 82 -14.62 -31.63 64.25
C LYS A 82 -14.74 -33.11 63.91
N GLY A 83 -13.74 -33.64 63.22
CA GLY A 83 -13.55 -35.09 63.07
C GLY A 83 -13.21 -35.55 61.66
N GLY A 84 -12.11 -36.29 61.56
CA GLY A 84 -11.90 -37.28 60.51
C GLY A 84 -10.93 -36.87 59.41
N ASP A 85 -9.68 -37.31 59.59
CA ASP A 85 -8.66 -37.53 58.58
C ASP A 85 -9.24 -38.22 57.32
N ASP A 86 -9.10 -37.61 56.14
CA ASP A 86 -8.72 -38.34 54.94
C ASP A 86 -8.12 -37.39 53.89
N THR A 87 -7.02 -37.86 53.32
CA THR A 87 -6.11 -37.10 52.48
C THR A 87 -6.50 -37.32 51.03
N GLU A 88 -7.47 -36.56 50.50
CA GLU A 88 -7.79 -36.65 49.07
C GLU A 88 -7.23 -35.48 48.27
N LYS A 89 -6.17 -35.81 47.51
CA LYS A 89 -5.43 -34.99 46.56
C LYS A 89 -6.31 -33.93 45.86
N VAL A 90 -6.05 -32.67 46.17
CA VAL A 90 -6.39 -31.55 45.29
C VAL A 90 -5.62 -31.76 43.99
N LYS A 91 -6.31 -32.24 42.95
CA LYS A 91 -5.86 -32.07 41.58
C LYS A 91 -5.86 -30.57 41.32
N THR A 92 -4.70 -29.95 41.33
CA THR A 92 -4.47 -28.66 40.67
C THR A 92 -5.10 -28.73 39.29
N PRO A 93 -6.05 -27.84 38.93
CA PRO A 93 -6.44 -27.71 37.53
C PRO A 93 -5.16 -27.39 36.73
N PRO A 94 -4.94 -28.04 35.58
CA PRO A 94 -3.77 -27.83 34.77
C PRO A 94 -3.66 -26.36 34.36
N ASN A 95 -2.40 -25.98 34.18
CA ASN A 95 -1.92 -24.72 33.68
C ASN A 95 -2.67 -24.22 32.43
N GLU A 96 -2.78 -22.89 32.33
CA GLU A 96 -2.81 -22.14 31.07
C GLU A 96 -3.85 -22.55 30.01
N ASP A 97 -5.11 -22.15 30.23
CA ASP A 97 -5.99 -21.92 29.09
C ASP A 97 -6.62 -20.54 29.19
N VAL A 98 -6.19 -19.65 28.29
CA VAL A 98 -6.86 -18.38 28.02
C VAL A 98 -8.36 -18.69 27.87
N PRO A 99 -9.26 -18.04 28.64
CA PRO A 99 -10.70 -18.31 28.56
C PRO A 99 -11.20 -18.25 27.12
N GLU A 100 -12.17 -19.08 26.73
CA GLU A 100 -12.70 -19.14 25.34
C GLU A 100 -13.08 -17.76 24.78
N TRP A 101 -13.69 -16.90 25.59
CA TRP A 101 -14.02 -15.53 25.19
C TRP A 101 -12.77 -14.67 24.93
N ALA A 102 -11.68 -14.88 25.66
CA ALA A 102 -10.40 -14.19 25.48
C ALA A 102 -9.65 -14.75 24.25
N LYS A 103 -9.77 -16.04 23.95
CA LYS A 103 -9.30 -16.63 22.68
C LYS A 103 -10.02 -15.99 21.49
N GLY A 104 -11.36 -15.91 21.54
CA GLY A 104 -12.15 -15.25 20.50
C GLY A 104 -11.82 -13.76 20.33
N MET A 105 -11.55 -13.05 21.42
CA MET A 105 -11.13 -11.64 21.37
C MET A 105 -9.72 -11.47 20.78
N ILE A 106 -8.76 -12.32 21.15
CA ILE A 106 -7.40 -12.28 20.59
C ILE A 106 -7.44 -12.56 19.08
N GLU A 107 -8.27 -13.50 18.64
CA GLU A 107 -8.43 -13.84 17.23
C GLU A 107 -9.08 -12.70 16.43
N LEU A 108 -10.10 -12.04 17.00
CA LEU A 108 -10.68 -10.82 16.42
C LEU A 108 -9.68 -9.67 16.36
N ASN A 109 -8.91 -9.42 17.41
CA ASN A 109 -7.88 -8.39 17.44
C ASN A 109 -6.78 -8.68 16.41
N LYS A 110 -6.34 -9.93 16.27
CA LYS A 110 -5.38 -10.34 15.25
C LYS A 110 -5.93 -10.12 13.83
N THR A 111 -7.21 -10.41 13.62
CA THR A 111 -7.90 -10.19 12.34
C THR A 111 -8.01 -8.69 12.01
N LEU A 112 -8.34 -7.87 13.01
CA LEU A 112 -8.39 -6.41 12.85
C LEU A 112 -7.00 -5.83 12.57
N LEU A 113 -5.98 -6.24 13.32
CA LEU A 113 -4.60 -5.82 13.09
C LEU A 113 -4.14 -6.15 11.67
N SER A 114 -4.41 -7.37 11.19
CA SER A 114 -4.08 -7.76 9.82
C SER A 114 -4.81 -6.93 8.76
N LYS A 115 -6.08 -6.57 8.99
CA LYS A 115 -6.84 -5.68 8.09
C LYS A 115 -6.31 -4.25 8.12
N VAL A 116 -5.92 -3.75 9.29
CA VAL A 116 -5.30 -2.41 9.45
C VAL A 116 -3.97 -2.38 8.71
N GLU A 117 -3.09 -3.36 8.91
CA GLU A 117 -1.83 -3.47 8.17
C GLU A 117 -2.05 -3.55 6.66
N ALA A 118 -3.08 -4.26 6.20
CA ALA A 118 -3.42 -4.35 4.78
C ALA A 118 -3.93 -3.00 4.22
N LEU A 119 -4.75 -2.26 5.00
CA LEU A 119 -5.23 -0.93 4.64
C LEU A 119 -4.10 0.10 4.62
N GLU A 120 -3.20 0.07 5.60
CA GLU A 120 -2.01 0.92 5.64
C GLU A 120 -1.11 0.66 4.44
N LYS A 121 -0.80 -0.61 4.14
CA LYS A 121 -0.05 -1.00 2.94
C LYS A 121 -0.75 -0.56 1.65
N GLY A 122 -2.07 -0.68 1.59
CA GLY A 122 -2.88 -0.20 0.46
C GLY A 122 -2.78 1.31 0.27
N LYS A 123 -2.98 2.09 1.33
CA LYS A 123 -2.89 3.56 1.33
C LYS A 123 -1.49 4.04 0.94
N THR A 124 -0.45 3.37 1.42
CA THR A 124 0.94 3.63 1.01
C THR A 124 1.14 3.35 -0.48
N THR A 125 0.60 2.24 -0.99
CA THR A 125 0.70 1.90 -2.42
C THR A 125 -0.01 2.92 -3.30
N ASP A 126 -1.21 3.38 -2.92
CA ASP A 126 -1.97 4.39 -3.66
C ASP A 126 -1.28 5.77 -3.65
N THR A 127 -0.71 6.16 -2.50
CA THR A 127 0.07 7.40 -2.37
C THR A 127 1.28 7.37 -3.30
N ARG A 128 2.07 6.29 -3.25
CA ARG A 128 3.25 6.08 -4.10
C ARG A 128 2.90 6.04 -5.59
N LYS A 129 1.77 5.42 -5.94
CA LYS A 129 1.26 5.42 -7.33
C LYS A 129 0.95 6.84 -7.81
N THR A 130 0.31 7.65 -6.98
CA THR A 130 -0.02 9.05 -7.30
C THR A 130 1.25 9.88 -7.55
N GLU A 131 2.28 9.70 -6.72
CA GLU A 131 3.58 10.37 -6.91
C GLU A 131 4.26 9.93 -8.22
N LEU A 132 4.19 8.64 -8.54
CA LEU A 132 4.74 8.11 -9.78
C LEU A 132 4.00 8.64 -11.02
N GLU A 133 2.67 8.75 -10.96
CA GLU A 133 1.86 9.38 -12.02
C GLU A 133 2.28 10.84 -12.25
N ALA A 134 2.60 11.58 -11.18
CA ALA A 134 3.06 12.96 -11.28
C ALA A 134 4.45 13.07 -11.95
N ILE A 135 5.37 12.15 -11.66
CA ILE A 135 6.71 12.09 -12.30
C ILE A 135 6.57 11.77 -13.80
N LEU A 136 5.64 10.89 -14.17
CA LEU A 136 5.46 10.41 -15.54
C LEU A 136 4.51 11.28 -16.39
N LYS A 137 4.01 12.41 -15.87
CA LYS A 137 2.96 13.22 -16.52
C LYS A 137 3.34 13.75 -17.91
N ASP A 138 4.63 13.99 -18.15
CA ASP A 138 5.15 14.55 -19.40
C ASP A 138 5.69 13.46 -20.36
N THR A 139 5.50 12.18 -19.99
CA THR A 139 5.91 11.02 -20.82
C THR A 139 4.76 10.51 -21.70
N PRO A 140 5.06 9.84 -22.83
CA PRO A 140 4.04 9.23 -23.68
C PRO A 140 3.18 8.22 -22.91
N GLU A 141 1.89 8.17 -23.22
CA GLU A 141 0.90 7.35 -22.51
C GLU A 141 1.29 5.86 -22.43
N SER A 142 1.79 5.29 -23.54
CA SER A 142 2.25 3.89 -23.56
C SER A 142 3.40 3.62 -22.59
N PHE A 143 4.33 4.57 -22.44
CA PHE A 143 5.46 4.45 -21.52
C PHE A 143 4.98 4.59 -20.07
N ARG A 144 4.12 5.57 -19.80
CA ARG A 144 3.48 5.75 -18.49
C ARG A 144 2.73 4.49 -18.05
N ASN A 145 1.86 3.95 -18.91
CA ASN A 145 1.07 2.76 -18.60
C ASN A 145 1.95 1.53 -18.34
N MET A 146 3.04 1.38 -19.08
CA MET A 146 4.03 0.33 -18.84
C MET A 146 4.67 0.48 -17.45
N LYS A 147 5.15 1.69 -17.11
CA LYS A 147 5.78 1.95 -15.81
C LYS A 147 4.82 1.80 -14.63
N LEU A 148 3.57 2.23 -14.75
CA LEU A 148 2.55 2.02 -13.72
C LEU A 148 2.20 0.54 -13.54
N LYS A 149 2.17 -0.24 -14.63
CA LYS A 149 1.98 -1.69 -14.57
C LYS A 149 3.15 -2.40 -13.90
N ASP A 150 4.37 -1.96 -14.18
CA ASP A 150 5.58 -2.50 -13.53
C ASP A 150 5.63 -2.12 -12.05
N PHE A 151 5.26 -0.89 -11.69
CA PHE A 151 5.12 -0.45 -10.31
C PHE A 151 4.12 -1.31 -9.52
N GLY A 152 2.99 -1.67 -10.12
CA GLY A 152 2.01 -2.59 -9.50
C GLY A 152 2.55 -4.00 -9.22
N ARG A 153 3.73 -4.35 -9.75
CA ARG A 153 4.44 -5.62 -9.50
C ARG A 153 5.63 -5.45 -8.54
N MET A 154 5.99 -4.21 -8.20
CA MET A 154 7.11 -3.91 -7.32
C MET A 154 6.67 -3.97 -5.85
N VAL A 155 7.59 -4.39 -4.99
CA VAL A 155 7.42 -4.40 -3.53
C VAL A 155 8.57 -3.61 -2.95
N PHE A 156 8.24 -2.52 -2.27
CA PHE A 156 9.21 -1.68 -1.56
C PHE A 156 9.11 -2.00 -0.07
N LYS A 157 10.25 -2.21 0.59
CA LYS A 157 10.29 -2.52 2.02
C LYS A 157 9.99 -1.31 2.89
N ASP A 158 10.44 -0.13 2.44
CA ASP A 158 10.29 1.14 3.14
C ASP A 158 10.20 2.30 2.14
N ASP A 159 10.01 3.52 2.66
CA ASP A 159 9.94 4.73 1.83
C ASP A 159 11.31 5.11 1.22
N THR A 160 12.42 4.66 1.80
CA THR A 160 13.77 4.94 1.29
C THR A 160 14.01 4.21 -0.03
N GLU A 161 13.65 2.92 -0.12
CA GLU A 161 13.72 2.15 -1.38
C GLU A 161 12.82 2.78 -2.46
N PHE A 162 11.66 3.31 -2.09
CA PHE A 162 10.78 4.00 -3.04
C PHE A 162 11.31 5.37 -3.48
N ASP A 163 11.90 6.14 -2.57
CA ASP A 163 12.52 7.43 -2.89
C ASP A 163 13.75 7.28 -3.80
N ALA A 164 14.56 6.24 -3.57
CA ALA A 164 15.65 5.87 -4.46
C ALA A 164 15.12 5.53 -5.87
N TYR A 165 14.08 4.70 -5.97
CA TYR A 165 13.43 4.38 -7.24
C TYR A 165 12.90 5.63 -7.97
N LYS A 166 12.24 6.55 -7.25
CA LYS A 166 11.77 7.82 -7.83
C LYS A 166 12.94 8.64 -8.38
N THR A 167 14.03 8.74 -7.63
CA THR A 167 15.24 9.49 -8.02
C THR A 167 15.86 8.90 -9.29
N GLU A 168 16.10 7.59 -9.32
CA GLU A 168 16.63 6.89 -10.50
C GLU A 168 15.72 7.05 -11.72
N LEU A 169 14.39 6.98 -11.51
CA LEU A 169 13.43 7.18 -12.58
C LEU A 169 13.48 8.61 -13.11
N GLN A 170 13.54 9.63 -12.24
CA GLN A 170 13.64 11.04 -12.65
C GLN A 170 14.93 11.30 -13.44
N GLU A 171 16.07 10.76 -12.98
CA GLU A 171 17.35 10.85 -13.69
C GLU A 171 17.27 10.19 -15.07
N GLY A 172 16.70 8.98 -15.14
CA GLY A 172 16.50 8.27 -16.39
C GLY A 172 15.55 9.01 -17.35
N LEU A 173 14.51 9.67 -16.82
CA LEU A 173 13.59 10.49 -17.60
C LEU A 173 14.26 11.75 -18.16
N GLU A 174 15.08 12.44 -17.37
CA GLU A 174 15.87 13.58 -17.88
C GLU A 174 16.83 13.13 -18.98
N GLY A 175 17.48 11.96 -18.83
CA GLY A 175 18.33 11.38 -19.88
C GLY A 175 17.59 10.95 -21.16
N MET A 176 16.27 10.75 -21.08
CA MET A 176 15.41 10.37 -22.21
C MET A 176 14.48 11.50 -22.66
N LYS A 177 14.58 12.70 -22.08
CA LYS A 177 13.66 13.82 -22.32
C LYS A 177 13.58 14.20 -23.80
N ASP A 178 14.71 14.20 -24.48
CA ASP A 178 14.81 14.47 -25.93
C ASP A 178 14.14 13.38 -26.78
N MET A 179 14.01 12.15 -26.27
CA MET A 179 13.29 11.06 -26.94
C MET A 179 11.78 11.19 -26.79
N PHE A 180 11.30 11.84 -25.73
CA PHE A 180 9.87 12.07 -25.48
C PHE A 180 9.36 13.38 -26.08
N GLY A 181 10.24 14.36 -26.30
CA GLY A 181 9.94 15.63 -26.98
C GLY A 181 9.59 15.50 -28.47
N GLY A 182 9.55 14.29 -29.01
CA GLY A 182 9.31 13.98 -30.43
C GLY A 182 7.99 13.27 -30.69
N SER A 183 6.85 13.81 -30.26
CA SER A 183 5.55 13.46 -30.84
C SER A 183 5.32 14.25 -32.14
N GLN A 184 6.22 14.03 -33.11
CA GLN A 184 5.86 14.15 -34.50
C GLN A 184 6.34 12.88 -35.18
N SER A 185 5.38 12.10 -35.67
CA SER A 185 5.60 11.05 -36.65
C SER A 185 6.67 11.48 -37.67
N SER A 186 7.56 10.53 -37.98
CA SER A 186 8.67 10.55 -38.95
C SER A 186 10.00 11.16 -38.49
N GLU A 187 10.90 10.33 -37.98
CA GLU A 187 12.23 10.08 -38.56
C GLU A 187 13.05 9.18 -37.64
N SER A 188 12.84 7.88 -37.81
CA SER A 188 13.85 6.89 -37.50
C SER A 188 15.19 7.36 -38.12
N LYS A 189 16.21 7.61 -37.29
CA LYS A 189 17.62 7.75 -37.71
C LYS A 189 18.21 6.41 -38.18
N THR A 190 17.40 5.59 -38.86
CA THR A 190 17.89 4.63 -39.82
C THR A 190 17.72 5.30 -41.18
N PRO A 191 18.78 5.41 -42.01
CA PRO A 191 18.59 5.89 -43.37
C PRO A 191 17.55 4.99 -44.02
N LYS A 192 16.35 5.52 -44.26
CA LYS A 192 15.34 4.83 -45.05
C LYS A 192 16.00 4.58 -46.40
N PRO A 193 16.03 3.34 -46.92
CA PRO A 193 16.49 3.12 -48.28
C PRO A 193 15.67 4.06 -49.17
N VAL A 194 16.37 4.91 -49.92
CA VAL A 194 15.78 5.86 -50.86
C VAL A 194 15.18 5.03 -51.99
N MET A 195 13.98 4.53 -51.77
CA MET A 195 13.21 3.80 -52.77
C MET A 195 11.81 4.38 -52.77
N ALA A 196 11.50 5.06 -53.87
CA ALA A 196 10.21 5.58 -54.28
C ALA A 196 9.73 6.89 -53.62
N GLN A 197 10.44 7.99 -53.88
CA GLN A 197 9.72 9.24 -54.16
C GLN A 197 9.60 9.39 -55.69
N LYS A 198 8.40 9.10 -56.21
CA LYS A 198 8.02 9.46 -57.58
C LYS A 198 7.73 10.95 -57.62
N ASP A 199 8.24 11.65 -58.62
CA ASP A 199 7.82 13.02 -58.89
C ASP A 199 6.42 13.04 -59.55
N LYS A 200 5.87 14.24 -59.82
CA LYS A 200 4.53 14.43 -60.42
C LYS A 200 4.38 13.85 -61.84
N SER A 201 5.42 13.21 -62.37
CA SER A 201 5.47 12.53 -63.66
C SER A 201 5.40 10.99 -63.51
N GLY A 202 5.38 10.48 -62.28
CA GLY A 202 5.24 9.04 -61.99
C GLY A 202 6.53 8.23 -62.14
N VAL A 203 7.67 8.89 -62.34
CA VAL A 203 8.98 8.27 -62.56
C VAL A 203 9.83 8.39 -61.28
N SER A 204 10.58 7.33 -60.94
CA SER A 204 11.45 7.30 -59.76
C SER A 204 12.68 8.17 -59.98
N SER A 205 13.22 8.80 -58.93
CA SER A 205 14.46 9.60 -58.98
C SER A 205 15.61 8.88 -59.69
N ASP A 206 15.74 7.57 -59.46
CA ASP A 206 16.80 6.75 -60.03
C ASP A 206 16.62 6.56 -61.54
N THR A 207 15.38 6.49 -61.98
CA THR A 207 15.05 6.43 -63.42
C THR A 207 15.26 7.80 -64.07
N GLN A 208 14.98 8.90 -63.36
CA GLN A 208 15.28 10.25 -63.82
C GLN A 208 16.79 10.44 -64.03
N ALA A 209 17.59 10.06 -63.04
CA ALA A 209 19.04 10.13 -63.09
C ALA A 209 19.61 9.23 -64.20
N TYR A 210 19.01 8.06 -64.43
CA TYR A 210 19.39 7.17 -65.53
C TYR A 210 19.04 7.77 -66.91
N ILE A 211 17.87 8.40 -67.06
CA ILE A 211 17.46 9.07 -68.30
C ILE A 211 18.36 10.27 -68.59
N GLU A 212 18.70 11.06 -67.57
CA GLU A 212 19.62 12.20 -67.69
C GLU A 212 21.04 11.74 -68.04
N ALA A 213 21.53 10.66 -67.41
CA ALA A 213 22.81 10.05 -67.74
C ALA A 213 22.83 9.49 -69.18
N GLN A 214 21.74 8.87 -69.65
CA GLN A 214 21.60 8.40 -71.02
C GLN A 214 21.50 9.55 -72.04
N LYS A 215 20.84 10.66 -71.70
CA LYS A 215 20.83 11.87 -72.54
C LYS A 215 22.22 12.46 -72.67
N ALA A 216 22.94 12.61 -71.56
CA ALA A 216 24.32 13.10 -71.56
C ALA A 216 25.27 12.16 -72.33
N ALA A 217 25.07 10.85 -72.24
CA ALA A 217 25.84 9.86 -72.99
C ALA A 217 25.57 9.90 -74.52
N ASN A 218 24.35 10.26 -74.92
CA ASN A 218 24.00 10.41 -76.34
C ASN A 218 24.42 11.77 -76.92
N GLU A 219 24.47 12.82 -76.10
CA GLU A 219 25.00 14.13 -76.50
C GLU A 219 26.54 14.14 -76.63
N GLY A 220 27.24 13.16 -76.03
CA GLY A 220 28.69 12.97 -76.14
C GLY A 220 29.15 12.11 -77.34
N LYS A 221 28.25 11.58 -78.17
CA LYS A 221 28.60 10.85 -79.41
C LYS A 221 28.15 11.64 -80.64
N THR A 222 28.95 12.62 -81.04
CA THR A 222 28.92 13.15 -82.40
C THR A 222 29.36 12.04 -83.37
N PRO A 223 28.55 11.60 -84.35
CA PRO A 223 29.09 10.87 -85.48
C PRO A 223 29.79 11.90 -86.37
N ALA A 224 31.12 11.92 -86.35
CA ALA A 224 31.88 12.62 -87.35
C ALA A 224 31.72 11.89 -88.70
N ILE A 225 31.45 12.66 -89.75
CA ILE A 225 31.96 12.56 -91.14
C ILE A 225 30.82 12.87 -92.13
N GLY A 226 30.97 13.98 -92.86
CA GLY A 226 30.10 14.29 -93.99
C GLY A 226 30.27 15.67 -94.62
N LYS A 227 31.50 16.10 -94.99
CA LYS A 227 31.73 16.87 -96.23
C LYS A 227 33.21 17.24 -96.41
N GLN A 228 33.83 16.74 -97.49
CA GLN A 228 34.64 17.59 -98.35
C GLN A 228 34.27 17.31 -99.80
N ILE A 229 33.70 18.33 -100.42
CA ILE A 229 33.67 18.56 -101.87
C ILE A 229 34.82 19.54 -102.09
N PHE A 230 35.85 19.08 -102.79
CA PHE A 230 36.59 19.70 -103.89
C PHE A 230 37.92 18.96 -104.08
#